data_AF-A0A8T3WXH4-F1
#
_entry.id   AF-A0A8T3WXH4-F1
#
_cell.length_a   1.000
_cell.length_b   1.000
_cell.length_c   1.000
_cell.angle_alpha   90.00
_cell.angle_beta   90.00
_cell.angle_gamma   90.00
#
_symmetry.space_group_name_H-M   'P 1'
#
loop_
_entity.id
_entity.type
_entity.pdbx_description
1 polymer ?
#
loop_
_entity_poly.entity_id
_entity_poly.type
_entity_poly.pdbx_seq_one_letter_code
_entity_poly.pdbx_strand_id
1 'polypeptide(L)' 'MATKTLTITEEAYERLAMMKGGQESFSQVIVRRFPKPSLLAIAGVLSKEEGDELERHIQARRSASRKRLDAVGEMLR' A
#
# COMPACT_ATOMS: atom_id res chain seq x y z
N MET A 1 15.24 -11.50 -9.86
CA MET A 1 13.86 -11.07 -9.49
C MET A 1 13.10 -12.29 -9.01
N ALA A 2 12.42 -12.22 -7.87
CA ALA A 2 11.55 -13.32 -7.47
C ALA A 2 10.37 -13.41 -8.45
N THR A 3 10.12 -14.60 -8.98
CA THR A 3 8.99 -14.87 -9.86
C THR A 3 7.90 -15.62 -9.10
N LYS A 4 6.66 -15.40 -9.51
CA LYS A 4 5.50 -16.17 -9.03
C LYS A 4 4.72 -16.62 -10.26
N THR A 5 4.27 -17.86 -10.25
CA THR A 5 3.41 -18.41 -11.30
C THR A 5 1.95 -18.15 -10.95
N LEU A 6 1.17 -17.68 -11.92
CA LEU A 6 -0.27 -17.46 -11.78
C LEU A 6 -0.98 -18.20 -12.91
N THR A 7 -2.11 -18.84 -12.58
CA THR A 7 -3.00 -19.45 -13.57
C THR A 7 -4.15 -18.49 -13.82
N ILE A 8 -4.45 -18.23 -15.09
CA ILE A 8 -5.55 -17.37 -15.54
C ILE A 8 -6.38 -18.13 -16.57
N THR A 9 -7.60 -17.64 -16.82
CA THR A 9 -8.42 -18.19 -17.89
C THR A 9 -7.79 -17.89 -19.24
N GLU A 10 -8.13 -18.71 -20.24
CA GLU A 10 -7.67 -18.50 -21.63
C GLU A 10 -8.06 -17.10 -22.13
N GLU A 11 -9.31 -16.70 -21.90
CA GLU A 11 -9.80 -15.36 -22.26
C GLU A 11 -8.94 -14.25 -21.62
N ALA A 12 -8.54 -14.40 -20.35
CA ALA A 12 -7.69 -13.41 -19.69
C ALA A 12 -6.27 -13.40 -20.29
N TYR A 13 -5.74 -14.56 -20.68
CA TYR A 13 -4.45 -14.66 -21.36
C TYR A 13 -4.49 -13.96 -22.73
N GLU A 14 -5.49 -14.25 -23.55
CA GLU A 14 -5.67 -13.63 -24.88
C GLU A 14 -5.77 -12.11 -24.76
N ARG A 15 -6.60 -11.61 -23.84
CA ARG A 15 -6.73 -10.16 -23.57
C ARG A 15 -5.39 -9.56 -23.15
N LEU A 16 -4.61 -10.25 -22.32
CA LEU A 16 -3.30 -9.77 -21.89
C LEU A 16 -2.28 -9.76 -23.05
N ALA A 17 -2.33 -10.76 -23.92
CA ALA A 17 -1.49 -10.86 -25.12
C ALA A 17 -1.80 -9.74 -26.13
N MET A 18 -3.07 -9.41 -26.35
CA MET A 18 -3.48 -8.30 -27.21
C MET A 18 -2.99 -6.92 -26.70
N MET A 19 -2.77 -6.77 -25.39
CA MET A 19 -2.31 -5.52 -24.77
C MET A 19 -0.79 -5.33 -24.82
N LYS A 20 -0.03 -6.34 -25.25
CA LYS A 20 1.43 -6.33 -25.27
C LYS A 20 1.94 -5.46 -26.43
N GLY A 21 2.76 -4.45 -26.11
CA GLY A 21 3.42 -3.62 -27.12
C GLY A 21 4.82 -4.12 -27.47
N GLY A 22 5.14 -4.32 -28.76
CA GLY A 22 6.50 -4.62 -29.21
C GLY A 22 7.16 -5.79 -28.45
N GLN A 23 8.27 -5.51 -27.76
CA GLN A 23 9.01 -6.48 -26.94
C GLN A 23 8.63 -6.49 -25.44
N GLU A 24 7.50 -5.88 -25.05
CA GLU A 24 7.05 -5.82 -23.66
C GLU A 24 6.76 -7.22 -23.08
N SER A 25 7.16 -7.51 -21.84
CA SER A 25 6.82 -8.75 -21.14
C SER A 25 5.42 -8.70 -20.52
N PHE A 26 4.80 -9.85 -20.26
CA PHE A 26 3.51 -9.91 -19.56
C PHE A 26 3.55 -9.23 -18.19
N SER A 27 4.65 -9.39 -17.46
CA SER A 27 4.85 -8.71 -16.18
C SER A 27 4.84 -7.18 -16.31
N GLN A 28 5.41 -6.64 -17.38
CA GLN A 28 5.38 -5.19 -17.65
C GLN A 28 3.98 -4.71 -17.99
N VAL A 29 3.23 -5.46 -18.82
CA VAL A 29 1.82 -5.15 -19.12
C VAL A 29 0.99 -5.09 -17.83
N ILE A 30 1.15 -6.07 -16.93
CA ILE A 30 0.44 -6.13 -15.65
C ILE A 30 0.78 -4.91 -14.79
N VAL A 31 2.07 -4.58 -14.61
CA VAL A 31 2.48 -3.43 -13.79
C VAL A 31 2.00 -2.11 -14.38
N ARG A 32 2.03 -1.96 -15.71
CA ARG A 32 1.52 -0.78 -16.42
C ARG A 32 0.02 -0.62 -16.25
N ARG A 33 -0.74 -1.71 -16.30
CA ARG A 33 -2.22 -1.66 -16.23
C ARG A 33 -2.75 -1.58 -14.81
N PHE A 34 -2.02 -2.16 -13.85
CA PHE A 34 -2.33 -2.21 -12.43
C PHE A 34 -1.21 -1.52 -11.65
N PRO A 35 -1.01 -0.21 -11.84
CA PRO A 35 -0.02 0.53 -11.07
C PRO A 35 -0.39 0.47 -9.59
N LYS A 36 0.63 0.51 -8.72
CA LYS A 36 0.36 0.68 -7.29
C LYS A 36 -0.39 2.00 -7.09
N PRO A 37 -1.49 2.01 -6.32
CA PRO A 37 -2.16 3.25 -5.99
C PRO A 37 -1.14 4.18 -5.33
N SER A 38 -1.00 5.37 -5.88
CA SER A 38 -0.12 6.39 -5.32
C SER A 38 -0.74 6.93 -4.03
N LEU A 39 0.05 7.10 -2.97
CA LEU A 39 -0.40 7.84 -1.79
C LEU A 39 -0.71 9.31 -2.13
N LEU A 40 -0.25 9.83 -3.27
CA LEU A 40 -0.68 11.14 -3.74
C LEU A 40 -2.15 11.15 -4.19
N ALA A 41 -2.76 9.99 -4.48
CA ALA A 41 -4.18 9.91 -4.81
C ALA A 41 -5.09 10.30 -3.63
N ILE A 42 -4.57 10.26 -2.40
CA ILE A 42 -5.27 10.70 -1.19
C ILE A 42 -4.81 12.09 -0.72
N ALA A 43 -3.86 12.72 -1.42
CA ALA A 43 -3.39 14.05 -1.05
C ALA A 43 -4.49 15.09 -1.28
N GLY A 44 -4.76 15.91 -0.26
CA GLY A 44 -5.81 16.93 -0.30
C GLY A 44 -7.22 16.43 0.01
N VAL A 45 -7.39 15.15 0.37
CA VAL A 45 -8.69 14.63 0.87
C VAL A 45 -9.07 15.25 2.21
N LEU A 46 -8.08 15.52 3.06
CA LEU A 46 -8.27 16.21 4.33
C LEU A 46 -7.89 17.68 4.18
N SER A 47 -8.71 18.56 4.75
CA SER A 47 -8.31 19.94 5.04
C SER A 47 -7.10 19.96 5.97
N LYS A 48 -6.44 21.12 6.07
CA LYS A 48 -5.29 21.29 6.97
C LYS A 48 -5.71 21.02 8.42
N GLU A 49 -6.87 21.51 8.81
CA GLU A 49 -7.42 21.39 10.16
C GLU A 49 -7.74 19.93 10.51
N GLU A 50 -8.38 19.19 9.60
CA GLU A 50 -8.64 17.75 9.77
C GLU A 50 -7.34 16.93 9.80
N GLY A 51 -6.35 17.31 8.99
CA GLY A 51 -5.01 16.72 8.99
C GLY A 51 -4.30 16.92 10.33
N ASP A 52 -4.29 18.15 10.84
CA ASP A 52 -3.69 18.50 12.13
C ASP A 52 -4.41 17.77 13.30
N GLU A 53 -5.73 17.64 13.23
CA GLU A 53 -6.51 16.89 14.22
C GLU A 53 -6.15 15.39 14.22
N LEU A 54 -6.12 14.78 13.03
CA LEU A 54 -5.73 13.39 12.87
C LEU A 54 -4.31 13.15 13.41
N GLU A 55 -3.37 14.05 13.11
CA GLU A 55 -2.00 13.97 13.61
C GLU A 55 -1.96 14.01 15.15
N ARG A 56 -2.69 14.93 15.77
CA ARG A 56 -2.80 15.02 17.24
C ARG A 56 -3.29 13.71 17.85
N HIS A 57 -4.35 13.11 17.28
CA HIS A 57 -4.88 11.84 17.77
C HIS A 57 -3.88 10.69 17.63
N ILE A 58 -3.16 10.60 16.50
CA ILE A 58 -2.13 9.59 16.28
C ILE A 58 -1.01 9.74 17.32
N GLN A 59 -0.54 10.96 17.57
CA GLN A 59 0.52 11.23 18.56
C GLN A 59 0.09 10.87 19.98
N ALA A 60 -1.13 11.25 20.37
CA ALA A 60 -1.69 10.90 21.67
C ALA A 60 -1.76 9.38 21.86
N ARG A 61 -2.25 8.64 20.86
CA ARG A 61 -2.32 7.18 20.91
C ARG A 61 -0.94 6.53 20.99
N ARG A 62 0.03 7.00 20.21
CA ARG A 62 1.41 6.50 20.22
C ARG A 62 2.08 6.74 21.58
N SER A 63 1.89 7.92 22.15
CA SER A 63 2.39 8.26 23.49
C SER A 63 1.78 7.35 24.57
N ALA A 64 0.46 7.18 24.56
CA ALA A 64 -0.22 6.28 25.48
C ALA A 64 0.24 4.81 25.33
N SER A 65 0.50 4.38 24.10
CA SER A 65 1.03 3.02 23.85
C SER A 65 2.43 2.83 24.41
N ARG A 66 3.33 3.81 24.23
CA ARG A 66 4.68 3.76 24.81
C ARG A 66 4.62 3.70 26.34
N LYS A 67 3.85 4.58 26.97
CA LYS A 67 3.66 4.57 28.43
C LYS A 67 3.19 3.21 28.98
N ARG A 68 2.27 2.53 28.27
CA ARG A 68 1.83 1.18 28.65
C ARG A 68 2.95 0.15 28.54
N LEU A 69 3.74 0.21 27.48
CA LEU A 69 4.88 -0.69 27.31
C LEU A 69 5.95 -0.45 28.37
N ASP A 70 6.25 0.80 28.69
CA ASP A 70 7.19 1.17 29.75
C ASP A 70 6.73 0.63 31.10
N ALA A 71 5.44 0.82 31.44
CA ALA A 71 4.86 0.29 32.67
C ALA A 71 4.92 -1.25 32.76
N VAL A 72 4.67 -1.96 31.66
CA VAL A 72 4.84 -3.43 31.62
C VAL A 72 6.31 -3.80 31.79
N GLY A 73 7.23 -3.06 31.18
CA GLY A 73 8.67 -3.27 31.32
C GLY A 73 9.16 -3.07 32.75
N GLU A 74 8.58 -2.11 33.49
CA GLU A 74 8.86 -1.90 34.91
C GLU A 74 8.30 -3.02 35.80
N MET A 75 7.13 -3.58 35.48
CA MET A 75 6.52 -4.68 36.25
C MET A 75 7.25 -6.02 36.09
N LEU A 76 8.01 -6.20 35.01
CA LEU A 76 8.73 -7.43 34.69
C LEU A 76 10.21 -7.40 35.11
N ARG A 77 10.68 -6.32 35.74
CA ARG A 77 12.01 -6.20 36.37
C ARG A 77 11.94 -6.57 37.84
#